data_AF-A0A180FZ11-F1
#
_entry.id   AF-A0A180FZ11-F1
#
_cell.length_a   1.000
_cell.length_b   1.000
_cell.length_c   1.000
_cell.angle_alpha   90.00
_cell.angle_beta   90.00
_cell.angle_gamma   90.00
#
_symmetry.space_group_name_H-M   'P 1'
#
loop_
_entity.id
_entity.type
_entity.pdbx_description
1 polymer ?
#
loop_
_entity_poly.entity_id
_entity_poly.type
_entity_poly.pdbx_seq_one_letter_code
_entity_poly.pdbx_strand_id
1 'polypeptide(L)'
;TASRVLHGLSDEHMAPRFFSHCTVNGVPFAGIALTAAVGLLAFMFLDLTGVYEWFLNVASISILLTWWSILLTCIRFYQGLKHIGVDRNAFACRAPYQPWLSTFGFAMSTLIIIFNGFEVLIIGKWSPANFISAYISLPIFGMLFIGWKIFHRTAFIRVDKMDFATGRSDSDPVDVNFGNQKEVI
;
A
#
# COMPACT_ATOMS: atom_id res chain seq x y z
N THR A 1 3.67 -15.03 -0.65
CA THR A 1 3.57 -13.63 -1.13
C THR A 1 3.95 -12.65 -0.04
N ALA A 2 3.26 -12.63 1.10
CA ALA A 2 3.59 -11.73 2.22
C ALA A 2 5.06 -11.84 2.67
N SER A 3 5.64 -13.04 2.70
CA SER A 3 7.06 -13.25 3.03
C SER A 3 8.03 -12.59 2.05
N ARG A 4 7.71 -12.54 0.75
CA ARG A 4 8.54 -11.87 -0.27
C ARG A 4 8.40 -10.36 -0.23
N VAL A 5 7.18 -9.87 0.00
CA VAL A 5 6.94 -8.43 0.21
C VAL A 5 7.75 -7.95 1.41
N LEU A 6 7.69 -8.68 2.53
CA LEU A 6 8.42 -8.34 3.75
C LEU A 6 9.94 -8.40 3.56
N HIS A 7 10.43 -9.36 2.76
CA HIS A 7 11.84 -9.42 2.38
C HIS A 7 12.26 -8.20 1.56
N GLY A 8 11.52 -7.84 0.50
CA GLY A 8 11.83 -6.67 -0.33
C GLY A 8 11.78 -5.36 0.47
N LEU A 9 10.81 -5.21 1.36
CA LEU A 9 10.78 -4.09 2.31
C LEU A 9 12.01 -4.08 3.22
N SER A 10 12.51 -5.24 3.65
CA SER A 10 13.72 -5.32 4.48
C SER A 10 14.99 -4.94 3.73
N ASP A 11 15.10 -5.33 2.46
CA ASP A 11 16.22 -4.99 1.59
C ASP A 11 16.30 -3.47 1.37
N GLU A 12 15.15 -2.82 1.14
CA GLU A 12 15.03 -1.36 1.03
C GLU A 12 15.14 -0.62 2.39
N HIS A 13 15.54 -1.33 3.46
CA HIS A 13 15.69 -0.82 4.82
C HIS A 13 14.38 -0.28 5.43
N MET A 14 13.25 -0.69 4.84
CA MET A 14 11.92 -0.32 5.30
C MET A 14 11.35 -1.28 6.37
N ALA A 15 11.97 -2.43 6.56
CA ALA A 15 11.61 -3.41 7.60
C ALA A 15 12.86 -3.86 8.37
N PRO A 16 12.70 -4.35 9.62
CA PRO A 16 13.83 -4.82 10.43
C PRO A 16 14.68 -5.83 9.67
N ARG A 17 16.01 -5.67 9.70
CA ARG A 17 16.98 -6.49 8.93
C ARG A 17 16.85 -8.00 9.16
N PHE A 18 16.23 -8.42 10.25
CA PHE A 18 15.92 -9.82 10.51
C PHE A 18 15.10 -10.48 9.38
N PHE A 19 14.26 -9.72 8.67
CA PHE A 19 13.43 -10.25 7.59
C PHE A 19 14.15 -10.38 6.23
N SER A 20 15.35 -9.80 6.07
CA SER A 20 16.21 -9.94 4.88
C SER A 20 16.99 -11.26 4.89
N HIS A 21 17.01 -12.01 6.01
CA HIS A 21 17.67 -13.31 6.06
C HIS A 21 16.91 -14.37 5.25
N CYS A 22 17.52 -14.79 4.14
CA CYS A 22 17.09 -15.93 3.34
C CYS A 22 17.88 -17.20 3.66
N THR A 23 17.21 -18.35 3.49
CA THR A 23 17.86 -19.67 3.47
C THR A 23 18.63 -19.87 2.16
N VAL A 24 19.49 -20.91 2.09
CA VAL A 24 20.30 -21.27 0.90
C VAL A 24 19.49 -21.42 -0.40
N ASN A 25 18.19 -21.73 -0.29
CA ASN A 25 17.28 -21.86 -1.42
C ASN A 25 16.57 -20.52 -1.80
N GLY A 26 17.01 -19.39 -1.24
CA GLY A 26 16.41 -18.07 -1.50
C GLY A 26 15.04 -17.84 -0.85
N VAL A 27 14.72 -18.62 0.20
CA VAL A 27 13.41 -18.54 0.87
C VAL A 27 13.54 -17.74 2.18
N PRO A 28 12.78 -16.64 2.35
CA PRO A 28 12.79 -15.84 3.58
C PRO A 28 12.03 -16.55 4.71
N PHE A 29 12.75 -17.30 5.55
CA PHE A 29 12.17 -18.14 6.60
C PHE A 29 11.44 -17.31 7.66
N ALA A 30 12.02 -16.19 8.09
CA ALA A 30 11.42 -15.30 9.09
C ALA A 30 10.03 -14.79 8.65
N GLY A 31 9.89 -14.43 7.37
CA GLY A 31 8.61 -14.00 6.80
C GLY A 31 7.57 -15.13 6.76
N ILE A 32 7.98 -16.36 6.45
CA ILE A 32 7.08 -17.52 6.47
C ILE A 32 6.62 -17.82 7.88
N ALA A 33 7.55 -17.88 8.85
CA ALA A 33 7.24 -18.14 10.24
C ALA A 33 6.23 -17.12 10.81
N LEU A 34 6.41 -15.83 10.50
CA LEU A 34 5.47 -14.79 10.88
C LEU A 34 4.07 -15.03 10.28
N THR A 35 3.99 -15.28 8.98
CA THR A 35 2.70 -15.51 8.31
C THR A 35 2.00 -16.78 8.79
N ALA A 36 2.78 -17.82 9.10
CA ALA A 36 2.26 -19.07 9.67
C ALA A 36 1.75 -18.85 11.10
N ALA A 37 2.46 -18.09 11.93
CA ALA A 37 2.02 -17.76 13.29
C ALA A 37 0.70 -16.97 13.27
N VAL A 38 0.57 -15.98 12.39
CA VAL A 38 -0.69 -15.22 12.24
C VAL A 38 -1.83 -16.10 11.71
N GLY A 39 -1.54 -17.00 10.75
CA GLY A 39 -2.52 -17.94 10.23
C GLY A 39 -3.01 -18.95 11.28
N LEU A 40 -2.10 -19.50 12.09
CA LEU A 40 -2.44 -20.39 13.21
C LEU A 40 -3.25 -19.66 14.27
N LEU A 41 -2.93 -18.40 14.55
CA LEU A 41 -3.69 -17.57 15.47
C LEU A 41 -5.12 -17.36 14.96
N ALA A 42 -5.31 -17.05 13.68
CA ALA A 42 -6.63 -16.94 13.07
C ALA A 42 -7.42 -18.26 13.13
N PHE A 43 -6.74 -19.39 12.92
CA PHE A 43 -7.35 -20.72 13.03
C PHE A 43 -7.84 -21.03 14.45
N MET A 44 -7.12 -20.58 15.48
CA MET A 44 -7.53 -20.76 16.88
C MET A 44 -8.87 -20.09 17.21
N PHE A 45 -9.22 -19.01 16.50
CA PHE A 45 -10.46 -18.26 16.74
C PHE A 45 -11.67 -18.79 15.95
N LEU A 46 -11.51 -19.86 15.17
CA LEU A 46 -12.54 -20.36 14.27
C LEU A 46 -13.80 -20.85 15.01
N ASP A 47 -13.63 -21.46 16.18
CA ASP A 47 -14.75 -21.95 17.01
C ASP A 47 -15.36 -20.85 17.91
N LEU A 48 -14.73 -19.68 18.00
CA LEU A 48 -15.19 -18.56 18.81
C LEU A 48 -16.12 -17.66 17.98
N THR A 49 -17.40 -18.01 18.00
CA THR A 49 -18.48 -17.27 17.31
C THR A 49 -18.40 -15.77 17.64
N GLY A 50 -18.20 -14.95 16.60
CA GLY A 50 -18.09 -13.48 16.69
C GLY A 50 -16.65 -12.94 16.64
N VAL A 51 -15.66 -13.64 17.18
CA VAL A 51 -14.24 -13.19 17.13
C VAL A 51 -13.65 -13.44 15.74
N TYR A 52 -13.99 -14.56 15.12
CA TYR A 52 -13.61 -14.85 13.74
C TYR A 52 -14.16 -13.80 12.75
N GLU A 53 -15.44 -13.43 12.88
CA GLU A 53 -16.07 -12.39 12.04
C GLU A 53 -15.43 -11.02 12.25
N TRP A 54 -15.10 -10.68 13.49
CA TRP A 54 -14.34 -9.47 13.81
C TRP A 54 -12.98 -9.46 13.10
N PHE A 55 -12.24 -10.57 13.14
CA PHE A 55 -10.94 -10.70 12.48
C PHE A 55 -11.05 -10.61 10.95
N LEU A 56 -12.06 -11.25 10.35
CA LEU A 56 -12.35 -11.17 8.92
C LEU A 56 -12.69 -9.74 8.48
N ASN A 57 -13.45 -9.00 9.28
CA ASN A 57 -13.77 -7.61 8.99
C ASN A 57 -12.49 -6.75 8.96
N VAL A 58 -11.64 -6.86 9.98
CA VAL A 58 -10.35 -6.15 10.05
C VAL A 58 -9.45 -6.50 8.86
N ALA A 59 -9.37 -7.77 8.48
CA ALA A 59 -8.59 -8.23 7.32
C ALA A 59 -9.12 -7.66 5.99
N SER A 60 -10.44 -7.62 5.83
CA SER A 60 -11.11 -7.10 4.63
C SER A 60 -10.87 -5.59 4.45
N ILE A 61 -10.91 -4.81 5.52
CA ILE A 61 -10.60 -3.38 5.47
C ILE A 61 -9.11 -3.16 5.20
N SER A 62 -8.24 -3.99 5.78
CA SER A 62 -6.79 -3.88 5.58
C SER A 62 -6.39 -4.08 4.11
N ILE A 63 -7.01 -5.03 3.42
CA ILE A 63 -6.77 -5.23 1.98
C ILE A 63 -7.34 -4.06 1.15
N LEU A 64 -8.51 -3.52 1.51
CA LEU A 64 -9.06 -2.32 0.86
C LEU A 64 -8.15 -1.09 1.01
N LEU A 65 -7.57 -0.87 2.19
CA LEU A 65 -6.59 0.20 2.43
C LEU A 65 -5.30 0.01 1.63
N THR A 66 -4.89 -1.24 1.41
CA THR A 66 -3.76 -1.58 0.54
C THR A 66 -4.06 -1.17 -0.90
N TRP A 67 -5.22 -1.55 -1.44
CA TRP A 67 -5.65 -1.13 -2.78
C TRP A 67 -5.77 0.40 -2.89
N TRP A 68 -6.35 1.05 -1.89
CA TRP A 68 -6.48 2.50 -1.83
C TRP A 68 -5.12 3.20 -1.96
N SER A 69 -4.10 2.69 -1.26
CA SER A 69 -2.74 3.21 -1.30
C SER A 69 -2.03 2.98 -2.65
N ILE A 70 -2.24 1.79 -3.25
CA ILE A 70 -1.72 1.47 -4.59
C ILE A 70 -2.32 2.43 -5.63
N LEU A 71 -3.64 2.62 -5.59
CA LEU A 71 -4.36 3.48 -6.53
C LEU A 71 -3.94 4.94 -6.39
N LEU A 72 -3.76 5.44 -5.17
CA LEU A 72 -3.22 6.76 -4.89
C LEU A 72 -1.82 6.94 -5.50
N THR A 73 -0.96 5.93 -5.35
CA THR A 73 0.40 5.94 -5.92
C THR A 73 0.37 5.96 -7.43
N CYS A 74 -0.51 5.18 -8.07
CA CYS A 74 -0.70 5.20 -9.53
C CYS A 74 -1.17 6.58 -10.04
N ILE A 75 -2.08 7.25 -9.32
CA ILE A 75 -2.54 8.60 -9.68
C ILE A 75 -1.38 9.59 -9.60
N ARG A 76 -0.60 9.55 -8.52
CA ARG A 76 0.58 10.43 -8.35
C ARG A 76 1.66 10.17 -9.39
N PHE A 77 1.94 8.90 -9.69
CA PHE A 77 2.87 8.50 -10.74
C PHE A 77 2.45 9.07 -12.10
N TYR A 78 1.16 8.99 -12.44
CA TYR A 78 0.66 9.60 -13.67
C TYR A 78 0.80 11.14 -13.68
N GLN A 79 0.51 11.81 -12.56
CA GLN A 79 0.67 13.26 -12.47
C GLN A 79 2.13 13.69 -12.65
N GLY A 80 3.09 12.96 -12.10
CA GLY A 80 4.52 13.23 -12.28
C GLY A 80 5.00 12.99 -13.71
N LEU A 81 4.57 11.91 -14.36
CA LEU A 81 4.89 11.67 -15.78
C LEU A 81 4.33 12.78 -16.68
N LYS A 82 3.10 13.23 -16.41
CA LYS A 82 2.48 14.33 -17.16
C LYS A 82 3.25 15.64 -17.00
N HIS A 83 3.81 15.90 -15.82
CA HIS A 83 4.60 17.10 -15.54
C HIS A 83 5.94 17.11 -16.31
N ILE A 84 6.58 15.96 -16.49
CA ILE A 84 7.86 15.84 -17.22
C ILE A 84 7.65 15.73 -18.73
N GLY A 85 6.42 15.48 -19.19
CA GLY A 85 6.10 15.38 -20.61
C GLY A 85 6.55 14.08 -21.26
N VAL A 86 6.80 13.02 -20.47
CA VAL A 86 7.13 11.68 -21.00
C VAL A 86 5.88 11.04 -21.58
N ASP A 87 5.93 10.64 -22.86
CA ASP A 87 4.82 9.93 -23.48
C ASP A 87 4.66 8.53 -22.85
N ARG A 88 3.42 8.17 -22.54
CA ARG A 88 3.08 6.89 -21.89
C ARG A 88 3.27 5.69 -22.80
N ASN A 89 3.38 5.92 -24.11
CA ASN A 89 3.69 4.89 -25.07
C ASN A 89 5.15 4.42 -24.98
N ALA A 90 6.00 5.12 -24.22
CA ALA A 90 7.38 4.73 -24.03
C ALA A 90 7.54 3.58 -23.01
N PHE A 91 6.50 3.23 -22.24
CA PHE A 91 6.55 2.12 -21.30
C PHE A 91 6.10 0.81 -21.96
N ALA A 92 6.90 -0.25 -21.81
CA ALA A 92 6.60 -1.59 -22.33
C ALA A 92 5.30 -2.19 -21.76
N CYS A 93 4.96 -1.86 -20.51
CA CYS A 93 3.69 -2.20 -19.87
C CYS A 93 2.85 -0.95 -19.62
N ARG A 94 1.80 -0.76 -20.42
CA ARG A 94 0.84 0.33 -20.27
C ARG A 94 -0.45 -0.19 -19.63
N ALA A 95 -0.86 0.40 -18.51
CA ALA A 95 -2.20 0.20 -17.98
C ALA A 95 -3.23 0.91 -18.88
N PRO A 96 -4.20 0.19 -19.49
CA PRO A 96 -5.24 0.82 -20.29
C PRO A 96 -6.10 1.73 -19.39
N TYR A 97 -6.53 2.87 -19.94
CA TYR A 97 -7.46 3.81 -19.28
C TYR A 97 -7.02 4.51 -17.99
N GLN A 98 -5.75 4.51 -17.55
CA GLN A 98 -5.38 5.52 -16.54
C GLN A 98 -5.39 6.92 -17.16
N PRO A 99 -5.69 8.00 -16.40
CA PRO A 99 -5.95 8.02 -14.97
C PRO A 99 -7.35 7.59 -14.55
N TRP A 100 -8.30 7.48 -15.48
CA TRP A 100 -9.72 7.30 -15.16
C TRP A 100 -9.98 6.04 -14.32
N LEU A 101 -9.35 4.92 -14.68
CA LEU A 101 -9.51 3.67 -13.94
C LEU A 101 -8.95 3.76 -12.51
N SER A 102 -7.81 4.43 -12.32
CA SER A 102 -7.19 4.61 -11.00
C SER A 102 -8.02 5.55 -10.12
N THR A 103 -8.54 6.64 -10.68
CA THR A 103 -9.41 7.58 -9.96
C THR A 103 -10.74 6.93 -9.58
N PHE A 104 -11.34 6.15 -10.48
CA PHE A 104 -12.57 5.41 -10.20
C PHE A 104 -12.37 4.38 -9.10
N GLY A 105 -11.30 3.57 -9.18
CA GLY A 105 -10.95 2.61 -8.13
C GLY A 105 -10.74 3.29 -6.78
N PHE A 106 -10.02 4.42 -6.77
CA PHE A 106 -9.75 5.17 -5.54
C PHE A 106 -11.05 5.70 -4.90
N ALA A 107 -11.96 6.25 -5.72
CA ALA A 107 -13.27 6.71 -5.26
C ALA A 107 -14.12 5.56 -4.71
N MET A 108 -14.14 4.42 -5.40
CA MET A 108 -14.90 3.24 -4.98
C MET A 108 -14.34 2.63 -3.69
N SER A 109 -13.02 2.45 -3.55
CA SER A 109 -12.43 1.97 -2.31
C SER A 109 -12.71 2.91 -1.14
N THR A 110 -12.65 4.23 -1.37
CA THR A 110 -13.00 5.23 -0.34
C THR A 110 -14.47 5.12 0.08
N LEU A 111 -15.37 4.96 -0.88
CA LEU A 111 -16.80 4.77 -0.62
C LEU A 111 -17.02 3.50 0.21
N ILE A 112 -16.45 2.37 -0.19
CA ILE A 112 -16.61 1.10 0.55
C ILE A 112 -16.11 1.23 1.99
N ILE A 113 -14.96 1.89 2.22
CA ILE A 113 -14.43 2.12 3.58
C ILE A 113 -15.39 2.95 4.43
N ILE A 114 -16.00 3.99 3.87
CA ILE A 114 -16.96 4.85 4.59
C ILE A 114 -18.24 4.07 4.91
N PHE A 115 -18.77 3.34 3.93
CA PHE A 115 -20.03 2.60 4.05
C PHE A 115 -19.91 1.30 4.87
N ASN A 116 -18.71 0.74 5.03
CA ASN A 116 -18.50 -0.50 5.77
C ASN A 116 -19.02 -0.42 7.23
N GLY A 117 -18.85 0.72 7.89
CA GLY A 117 -19.36 0.95 9.26
C GLY A 117 -20.73 1.65 9.34
N PHE A 118 -21.44 1.79 8.21
CA PHE A 118 -22.70 2.54 8.17
C PHE A 118 -23.78 1.97 9.09
N GLU A 119 -23.82 0.65 9.29
CA GLU A 119 -24.81 0.00 10.17
C GLU A 119 -24.74 0.49 11.62
N VAL A 120 -23.55 0.92 12.08
CA VAL A 120 -23.34 1.45 13.43
C VAL A 120 -23.87 2.89 13.56
N LEU A 121 -24.00 3.60 12.44
CA LEU A 121 -24.49 4.98 12.38
C LEU A 121 -26.02 5.06 12.24
N ILE A 122 -26.71 3.93 12.04
CA ILE A 122 -28.18 3.88 11.97
C ILE A 122 -28.76 3.93 13.39
N ILE A 123 -29.70 4.85 13.60
CA ILE A 123 -30.40 5.09 14.87
C ILE A 123 -31.08 3.78 15.33
N GLY A 124 -30.65 3.24 16.48
CA GLY A 124 -31.26 2.06 17.12
C GLY A 124 -30.38 0.80 17.22
N LYS A 125 -29.17 0.78 16.63
CA LYS A 125 -28.22 -0.36 16.69
C LYS A 125 -26.80 0.01 17.14
N TRP A 126 -26.68 1.00 18.03
CA TRP A 126 -25.38 1.45 18.52
C TRP A 126 -24.73 0.40 19.43
N SER A 127 -23.64 -0.20 18.96
CA SER A 127 -22.79 -1.13 19.71
C SER A 127 -21.34 -0.67 19.65
N PRO A 128 -20.71 -0.34 20.79
CA PRO A 128 -19.29 0.03 20.83
C PRO A 128 -18.38 -1.02 20.18
N ALA A 129 -18.71 -2.31 20.33
CA ALA A 129 -17.95 -3.41 19.75
C ALA A 129 -17.95 -3.38 18.22
N ASN A 130 -19.13 -3.10 17.61
CA ASN A 130 -19.25 -3.02 16.16
C ASN A 130 -18.59 -1.76 15.59
N PHE A 131 -18.64 -0.65 16.32
CA PHE A 131 -17.92 0.57 15.95
C PHE A 131 -16.41 0.34 15.89
N ILE A 132 -15.85 -0.26 16.95
CA ILE A 132 -14.43 -0.56 17.01
C ILE A 132 -14.07 -1.57 15.91
N SER A 133 -14.84 -2.64 15.74
CA SER A 133 -14.61 -3.63 14.67
C SER A 133 -14.52 -3.01 13.28
N ALA A 134 -15.44 -2.11 12.93
CA ALA A 134 -15.52 -1.54 11.60
C ALA A 134 -14.49 -0.42 11.35
N TYR A 135 -14.04 0.28 12.39
CA TYR A 135 -13.20 1.48 12.22
C TYR A 135 -11.78 1.35 12.79
N ILE A 136 -11.42 0.31 13.55
CA ILE A 136 -10.09 0.16 14.16
C ILE A 136 -8.95 0.11 13.15
N SER A 137 -9.19 -0.40 11.93
CA SER A 137 -8.17 -0.50 10.88
C SER A 137 -7.71 0.87 10.37
N LEU A 138 -8.56 1.90 10.40
CA LEU A 138 -8.22 3.25 9.96
C LEU A 138 -7.19 3.96 10.84
N PRO A 139 -7.37 4.08 12.18
CA PRO A 139 -6.37 4.68 13.04
C PRO A 139 -5.10 3.82 13.11
N ILE A 140 -5.18 2.48 13.01
CA ILE A 140 -3.99 1.63 12.91
C ILE A 140 -3.19 1.99 11.66
N PHE A 141 -3.85 2.07 10.50
CA PHE A 141 -3.21 2.46 9.25
C PHE A 141 -2.63 3.88 9.34
N GLY A 142 -3.38 4.83 9.91
CA GLY A 142 -2.91 6.20 10.14
C GLY A 142 -1.69 6.27 11.07
N MET A 143 -1.69 5.53 12.18
CA MET A 143 -0.56 5.46 13.10
C MET A 143 0.67 4.82 12.46
N LEU A 144 0.50 3.75 11.69
CA LEU A 144 1.61 3.12 10.97
C LEU A 144 2.17 4.07 9.89
N PHE A 145 1.30 4.74 9.14
CA PHE A 145 1.71 5.69 8.11
C PHE A 145 2.42 6.92 8.68
N ILE A 146 1.85 7.52 9.74
CA ILE A 146 2.45 8.67 10.43
C ILE A 146 3.74 8.25 11.15
N GLY A 147 3.74 7.11 11.83
CA GLY A 147 4.90 6.55 12.51
C GLY A 147 6.05 6.32 11.54
N TRP A 148 5.75 5.76 10.36
CA TRP A 148 6.70 5.63 9.27
C TRP A 148 7.28 6.98 8.84
N LYS A 149 6.39 7.94 8.60
CA LYS A 149 6.76 9.27 8.12
C LYS A 149 7.59 10.06 9.13
N ILE A 150 7.31 9.91 10.43
CA ILE A 150 8.07 10.54 11.51
C ILE A 150 9.44 9.86 11.65
N PHE A 151 9.48 8.51 11.66
CA PHE A 151 10.70 7.75 11.86
C PHE A 151 11.70 7.90 10.70
N HIS A 152 11.21 7.89 9.45
CA HIS A 152 12.05 8.06 8.26
C HIS A 152 12.10 9.49 7.73
N ARG A 153 11.44 10.44 8.41
CA ARG A 153 11.37 11.86 8.03
C ARG A 153 11.11 12.08 6.54
N THR A 154 10.24 11.27 5.95
CA THR A 154 9.95 11.34 4.52
C THR A 154 9.05 12.54 4.22
N ALA A 155 9.55 13.49 3.43
CA ALA A 155 8.77 14.61 2.96
C ALA A 155 7.78 14.14 1.88
N PHE A 156 6.58 14.75 1.84
CA PHE A 156 5.66 14.50 0.74
C PHE A 156 6.24 15.15 -0.52
N ILE A 157 6.81 14.34 -1.42
CA ILE A 157 7.50 14.83 -2.61
C ILE A 157 6.46 15.47 -3.53
N ARG A 158 6.60 16.78 -3.77
CA ARG A 158 5.79 17.52 -4.75
C ARG A 158 5.99 16.92 -6.13
N VAL A 159 4.94 16.98 -6.95
CA VAL A 159 4.97 16.45 -8.33
C VAL A 159 6.15 17.01 -9.12
N ASP A 160 6.45 18.29 -8.91
CA ASP A 160 7.55 19.04 -9.55
C ASP A 160 8.96 18.53 -9.18
N LYS A 161 9.11 17.79 -8.07
CA LYS A 161 10.40 17.27 -7.57
C LYS A 161 10.47 15.73 -7.61
N MET A 162 9.53 15.06 -8.27
CA MET A 162 9.58 13.62 -8.41
C MET A 162 10.70 13.24 -9.35
N ASP A 163 11.65 12.44 -8.85
CA ASP A 163 12.73 11.89 -9.64
C ASP A 163 12.30 10.57 -10.29
N PHE A 164 12.48 10.48 -11.61
CA PHE A 164 12.21 9.28 -12.42
C PHE A 164 13.47 8.74 -13.11
N ALA A 165 14.63 9.35 -12.86
CA ALA A 165 15.91 8.95 -13.44
C ALA A 165 16.67 7.96 -12.54
N THR A 166 16.56 8.09 -11.21
CA THR A 166 17.26 7.21 -10.27
C THR A 166 16.60 5.82 -10.19
N GLY A 167 17.38 4.75 -10.43
CA GLY A 167 16.94 3.35 -10.29
C GLY A 167 16.40 2.68 -11.56
N ARG A 168 16.56 3.33 -12.71
CA ARG A 168 16.15 2.82 -14.02
C ARG A 168 17.06 1.68 -14.51
N SER A 169 16.49 0.70 -15.21
CA SER A 169 17.26 -0.31 -15.94
C SER A 169 17.78 0.28 -17.26
N ASP A 170 19.07 0.14 -17.55
CA ASP A 170 19.70 0.65 -18.79
C ASP A 170 19.04 0.12 -20.08
N SER A 171 18.27 -0.97 -19.97
CA SER A 171 17.52 -1.62 -21.06
C SER A 171 16.18 -0.98 -21.40
N ASP A 172 15.71 0.01 -20.63
CA ASP A 172 14.42 0.64 -20.88
C ASP A 172 14.50 1.52 -22.16
N PRO A 173 13.49 1.50 -23.05
CA PRO A 173 13.52 2.19 -24.35
C PRO A 173 13.24 3.71 -24.28
N VAL A 174 13.21 4.31 -23.08
CA VAL A 174 12.84 5.73 -22.93
C VAL A 174 14.07 6.62 -22.96
N ASP A 175 14.39 7.19 -24.10
CA ASP A 175 15.45 8.20 -24.24
C ASP A 175 14.89 9.55 -23.76
N VAL A 176 14.65 9.70 -22.46
CA VAL A 176 14.20 10.98 -21.92
C VAL A 176 15.39 11.93 -21.92
N ASN A 177 15.34 12.97 -22.77
CA ASN A 177 16.26 14.10 -22.72
C ASN A 177 16.14 14.84 -21.38
N PHE A 178 16.83 14.36 -20.34
CA PHE A 178 16.99 15.04 -19.05
C PHE A 178 18.03 16.19 -19.10
N GLY A 179 18.42 16.63 -20.31
CA GLY A 179 19.53 17.55 -20.55
C GLY A 179 19.37 18.98 -20.05
N ASN A 180 18.16 19.44 -19.69
CA ASN A 180 17.91 20.88 -19.48
C ASN A 180 17.47 21.30 -18.06
N GLN A 181 17.59 20.45 -17.03
CA GLN A 181 17.19 20.82 -15.65
C GLN A 181 18.34 20.91 -14.64
N LYS A 182 19.61 20.75 -15.07
CA LYS A 182 20.77 20.96 -14.20
C LYS A 182 21.32 22.40 -14.16
N GLU A 183 20.79 23.34 -14.96
CA GLU A 183 21.34 24.70 -15.07
C GLU A 183 20.56 25.79 -14.31
N VAL A 184 19.53 25.46 -13.53
CA VAL A 184 18.77 26.47 -12.77
C VAL A 184 18.65 26.07 -11.30
N ILE A 185 19.79 25.99 -10.61
CA ILE A 185 19.91 26.21 -9.16
C ILE A 185 21.19 27.02 -8.92
#